data_AF-A0A7S4GKY0-F1
#
_entry.id   AF-A0A7S4GKY0-F1
#
_cell.length_a   1.000
_cell.length_b   1.000
_cell.length_c   1.000
_cell.angle_alpha   90.00
_cell.angle_beta   90.00
_cell.angle_gamma   90.00
#
_symmetry.space_group_name_H-M   'P 1'
#
loop_
_entity.id
_entity.type
_entity.pdbx_description
1 polymer ?
#
loop_
_entity_poly.entity_id
_entity_poly.type
_entity_poly.pdbx_seq_one_letter_code
_entity_poly.pdbx_strand_id
1 'polypeptide(L)'
;FFSDLYMESTEALLPPQRRHNGVLKIFGATAVAAIMLALTASTWAPMISTFAQPSTSMEAPNIIAKSYRALRSWGAHSRTQNPQGAPTHASADNMIVGGAATQVVKEAAFQAPPASSLGPLDNVIYFGSQWSWLAGTMAILFVIMAPLSFQGEASGSSNMGYSKFARTEEKTVPSQLGMFFIYFPASLMWTLITLLVPGTPSLWYRLCGALISGHHIKRCLEVLFVHRYSGQIEVGPAVAISCVYATQAALLAYVARSTLLPGGVPMQFDPFTPAGLTGLTMFAVGMLGNLYHHWLLRDLRKPGDTEYKVPTGGLFGLVCMPHYFFELVMWYGFALVYHHFLPFAIAINMTGYLAGRATATVRWYENKGLKTPEGWKCIVPFVY
;
A
#
# COMPACT_ATOMS: atom_id res chain seq x y z
N PHE A 1 -9.73 13.91 -28.96
CA PHE A 1 -8.74 14.36 -29.94
C PHE A 1 -7.36 13.72 -29.75
N PHE A 2 -6.63 13.95 -28.64
CA PHE A 2 -5.37 13.21 -28.39
C PHE A 2 -5.56 11.73 -27.97
N SER A 3 -6.75 11.37 -27.48
CA SER A 3 -7.14 9.97 -27.22
C SER A 3 -7.43 9.16 -28.48
N ASP A 4 -7.86 9.83 -29.56
CA ASP A 4 -8.36 9.15 -30.76
C ASP A 4 -7.23 8.84 -31.75
N LEU A 5 -6.22 9.71 -31.83
CA LEU A 5 -5.02 9.47 -32.66
C LEU A 5 -4.12 8.33 -32.15
N TYR A 6 -4.17 8.00 -30.86
CA TYR A 6 -3.38 6.89 -30.29
C TYR A 6 -4.06 5.52 -30.50
N MET A 7 -5.39 5.52 -30.67
CA MET A 7 -6.20 4.33 -30.91
C MET A 7 -6.05 3.80 -32.35
N GLU A 8 -5.98 4.69 -33.35
CA GLU A 8 -5.89 4.28 -34.76
C GLU A 8 -4.52 3.67 -35.14
N SER A 9 -3.43 4.10 -34.51
CA SER A 9 -2.08 3.62 -34.88
C SER A 9 -1.73 2.25 -34.29
N THR A 10 -2.41 1.81 -33.23
CA THR A 10 -2.17 0.52 -32.57
C THR A 10 -3.12 -0.59 -33.04
N GLU A 11 -4.28 -0.26 -33.62
CA GLU A 11 -5.25 -1.24 -34.14
C GLU A 11 -4.87 -1.85 -35.50
N ALA A 12 -3.96 -1.23 -36.26
CA ALA A 12 -3.57 -1.68 -37.59
C ALA A 12 -2.50 -2.81 -37.60
N LEU A 13 -1.88 -3.13 -36.46
CA LEU A 13 -0.74 -4.07 -36.38
C LEU A 13 -1.08 -5.45 -35.79
N LEU A 14 -2.35 -5.74 -35.49
CA LEU A 14 -2.74 -7.01 -34.87
C LEU A 14 -3.66 -7.86 -35.77
N PRO A 15 -3.39 -9.17 -35.92
CA PRO A 15 -4.19 -10.06 -36.77
C PRO A 15 -5.63 -10.24 -36.25
N PRO A 16 -6.59 -10.61 -37.13
CA PRO A 16 -8.03 -10.41 -36.90
C PRO A 16 -8.65 -11.21 -35.74
N GLN A 17 -7.95 -12.19 -35.16
CA GLN A 17 -8.43 -12.97 -34.01
C GLN A 17 -8.17 -12.32 -32.63
N ARG A 18 -7.51 -11.16 -32.55
CA ARG A 18 -7.14 -10.51 -31.26
C ARG A 18 -7.97 -9.28 -30.88
N ARG A 19 -9.09 -8.99 -31.55
CA ARG A 19 -9.81 -7.71 -31.41
C ARG A 19 -10.77 -7.56 -30.21
N HIS A 20 -10.92 -8.55 -29.31
CA HIS A 20 -11.91 -8.46 -28.21
C HIS A 20 -11.41 -8.68 -26.77
N ASN A 21 -10.11 -8.90 -26.55
CA ASN A 21 -9.62 -9.35 -25.23
C ASN A 21 -8.69 -8.37 -24.48
N GLY A 22 -8.40 -7.19 -25.02
CA GLY A 22 -7.50 -6.21 -24.38
C GLY A 22 -8.20 -5.39 -23.29
N VAL A 23 -9.36 -4.83 -23.62
CA VAL A 23 -10.14 -3.94 -22.75
C VAL A 23 -10.64 -4.69 -21.50
N LEU A 24 -11.18 -5.91 -21.67
CA LEU A 24 -11.71 -6.74 -20.58
C LEU A 24 -10.65 -7.10 -19.51
N LYS A 25 -9.36 -7.05 -19.84
CA LYS A 25 -8.27 -7.46 -18.92
C LYS A 25 -7.79 -6.32 -18.03
N ILE A 26 -7.71 -5.09 -18.54
CA ILE A 26 -7.43 -3.89 -17.71
C ILE A 26 -8.56 -3.67 -16.70
N PHE A 27 -9.80 -3.95 -17.12
CA PHE A 27 -10.96 -3.99 -16.21
C PHE A 27 -10.86 -5.09 -15.15
N GLY A 28 -10.08 -6.17 -15.36
CA GLY A 28 -9.93 -7.26 -14.40
C GLY A 28 -9.25 -6.83 -13.11
N ALA A 29 -8.12 -6.13 -13.16
CA ALA A 29 -7.45 -5.64 -11.95
C ALA A 29 -8.25 -4.56 -11.21
N THR A 30 -8.89 -3.65 -11.96
CA THR A 30 -9.79 -2.65 -11.38
C THR A 30 -11.04 -3.30 -10.79
N ALA A 31 -11.58 -4.36 -11.40
CA ALA A 31 -12.70 -5.13 -10.87
C ALA A 31 -12.32 -5.92 -9.61
N VAL A 32 -11.15 -6.56 -9.54
CA VAL A 32 -10.69 -7.23 -8.31
C VAL A 32 -10.49 -6.21 -7.19
N ALA A 33 -9.83 -5.09 -7.47
CA ALA A 33 -9.67 -4.03 -6.50
C ALA A 33 -11.03 -3.44 -6.07
N ALA A 34 -11.96 -3.26 -7.01
CA ALA A 34 -13.31 -2.78 -6.74
C ALA A 34 -14.16 -3.78 -5.94
N ILE A 35 -14.00 -5.08 -6.17
CA ILE A 35 -14.67 -6.13 -5.38
C ILE A 35 -14.11 -6.18 -3.97
N MET A 36 -12.79 -6.10 -3.81
CA MET A 36 -12.16 -6.05 -2.47
C MET A 36 -12.53 -4.75 -1.73
N LEU A 37 -12.60 -3.63 -2.45
CA LEU A 37 -13.18 -2.37 -1.98
C LEU A 37 -14.65 -2.56 -1.57
N ALA A 38 -15.47 -3.21 -2.39
CA ALA A 38 -16.90 -3.41 -2.15
C ALA A 38 -17.17 -4.35 -0.96
N LEU A 39 -16.40 -5.42 -0.83
CA LEU A 39 -16.44 -6.35 0.30
C LEU A 39 -16.12 -5.66 1.63
N THR A 40 -15.43 -4.53 1.57
CA THR A 40 -15.11 -3.72 2.74
C THR A 40 -15.87 -2.39 2.74
N ALA A 41 -16.70 -2.08 1.74
CA ALA A 41 -17.26 -0.74 1.55
C ALA A 41 -18.17 -0.29 2.69
N SER A 42 -18.88 -1.20 3.35
CA SER A 42 -19.69 -0.88 4.53
C SER A 42 -18.86 -0.42 5.73
N THR A 43 -17.60 -0.86 5.83
CA THR A 43 -16.66 -0.40 6.87
C THR A 43 -15.93 0.89 6.49
N TRP A 44 -15.89 1.25 5.19
CA TRP A 44 -15.17 2.44 4.68
C TRP A 44 -16.07 3.53 4.09
N ALA A 45 -17.39 3.36 4.01
CA ALA A 45 -18.31 4.41 3.53
C ALA A 45 -18.14 5.76 4.25
N PRO A 46 -17.86 5.81 5.58
CA PRO A 46 -17.51 7.06 6.25
C PRO A 46 -16.25 7.70 5.68
N MET A 47 -15.27 6.90 5.23
CA MET A 47 -13.98 7.32 4.69
C MET A 47 -14.10 8.08 3.36
N ILE A 48 -14.91 7.56 2.42
CA ILE A 48 -15.13 8.19 1.10
C ILE A 48 -15.89 9.50 1.24
N SER A 49 -16.84 9.57 2.19
CA SER A 49 -17.60 10.79 2.46
C SER A 49 -16.72 11.94 2.97
N THR A 50 -15.61 11.64 3.66
CA THR A 50 -14.63 12.64 4.11
C THR A 50 -13.80 13.23 2.96
N PHE A 51 -13.49 12.44 1.91
CA PHE A 51 -12.83 12.96 0.70
C PHE A 51 -13.74 13.88 -0.13
N ALA A 52 -15.05 13.71 -0.03
CA ALA A 52 -16.04 14.46 -0.81
C ALA A 52 -16.54 15.74 -0.13
N GLN A 53 -16.18 15.97 1.14
CA GLN A 53 -16.53 17.20 1.85
C GLN A 53 -15.42 18.23 1.59
N PRO A 54 -15.69 19.35 0.88
CA PRO A 54 -14.84 20.52 1.00
C PRO A 54 -14.83 20.88 2.48
N SER A 55 -13.67 21.15 3.05
CA SER A 55 -13.53 21.56 4.45
C SER A 55 -14.35 22.83 4.73
N THR A 56 -15.63 22.69 5.07
CA THR A 56 -16.52 23.82 5.39
C THR A 56 -16.38 24.26 6.84
N SER A 57 -15.47 23.67 7.62
CA SER A 57 -15.17 24.10 8.99
C SER A 57 -13.81 24.77 9.17
N MET A 58 -13.15 25.18 8.09
CA MET A 58 -12.00 26.08 8.23
C MET A 58 -12.53 27.52 8.36
N GLU A 59 -12.47 28.07 9.57
CA GLU A 59 -12.42 29.52 9.81
C GLU A 59 -11.16 30.18 9.19
N ALA A 60 -10.73 29.73 8.02
CA ALA A 60 -9.68 30.33 7.21
C ALA A 60 -9.95 31.81 6.87
N PRO A 61 -11.22 32.26 6.65
CA PRO A 61 -11.48 33.68 6.41
C PRO A 61 -11.13 34.56 7.63
N ASN A 62 -11.28 34.05 8.86
CA ASN A 62 -11.10 34.85 10.07
C ASN A 62 -9.61 35.04 10.43
N ILE A 63 -8.76 34.05 10.18
CA ILE A 63 -7.32 34.16 10.46
C ILE A 63 -6.65 35.06 9.42
N ILE A 64 -6.96 34.90 8.13
CA ILE A 64 -6.43 35.77 7.07
C ILE A 64 -6.94 37.20 7.27
N ALA A 65 -8.22 37.41 7.59
CA ALA A 65 -8.77 38.75 7.85
C ALA A 65 -8.26 39.41 9.14
N LYS A 66 -7.89 38.64 10.17
CA LYS A 66 -7.22 39.17 11.38
C LYS A 66 -5.76 39.52 11.09
N SER A 67 -5.03 38.66 10.39
CA SER A 67 -3.64 38.93 9.97
C SER A 67 -3.55 40.14 9.04
N TYR A 68 -4.52 40.29 8.12
CA TYR A 68 -4.59 41.43 7.21
C TYR A 68 -4.95 42.74 7.95
N ARG A 69 -5.84 42.68 8.95
CA ARG A 69 -6.17 43.84 9.81
C ARG A 69 -4.98 44.28 10.67
N ALA A 70 -4.23 43.33 11.23
CA ALA A 70 -3.02 43.61 12.02
C ALA A 70 -1.90 44.22 11.17
N LEU A 71 -1.71 43.74 9.93
CA LEU A 71 -0.76 44.33 8.97
C LEU A 71 -1.19 45.73 8.51
N ARG A 72 -2.51 45.98 8.35
CA ARG A 72 -3.04 47.30 7.99
C ARG A 72 -2.88 48.33 9.11
N SER A 73 -3.11 47.95 10.37
CA SER A 73 -2.91 48.84 11.53
C SER A 73 -1.42 49.16 11.73
N TRP A 74 -0.52 48.20 11.43
CA TRP A 74 0.92 48.42 11.48
C TRP A 74 1.40 49.37 10.38
N GLY A 75 0.92 49.21 9.13
CA GLY A 75 1.22 50.13 8.02
C GLY A 75 0.66 51.55 8.18
N ALA A 76 -0.35 51.73 9.04
CA ALA A 76 -0.89 53.03 9.41
C ALA A 76 -0.07 53.70 10.54
N HIS A 77 0.46 52.92 11.49
CA HIS A 77 1.31 53.42 12.58
C HIS A 77 2.73 53.80 12.13
N SER A 78 3.27 53.13 11.11
CA SER A 78 4.62 53.42 10.57
C SER A 78 4.68 54.64 9.66
N ARG A 79 3.53 55.21 9.23
CA ARG A 79 3.47 56.46 8.44
C ARG A 79 3.36 57.73 9.29
N THR A 80 3.07 57.62 10.58
CA THR A 80 2.86 58.78 11.47
C THR A 80 4.10 59.17 12.27
N GLN A 81 5.22 58.47 12.13
CA GLN A 81 6.47 58.84 12.80
C GLN A 81 7.67 58.75 11.86
N ASN A 82 7.89 59.81 11.07
CA ASN A 82 9.25 60.31 10.84
C ASN A 82 9.23 61.75 10.28
N PRO A 83 9.78 62.73 11.03
CA PRO A 83 10.56 63.78 10.41
C PRO A 83 12.02 63.69 10.89
N GLN A 84 12.91 63.54 9.90
CA GLN A 84 14.35 63.86 9.89
C GLN A 84 15.36 62.87 10.49
N GLY A 85 16.34 62.50 9.65
CA GLY A 85 17.68 62.09 10.06
C GLY A 85 18.06 60.63 9.79
N ALA A 86 18.84 60.37 8.74
CA ALA A 86 19.55 59.10 8.49
C ALA A 86 20.94 59.12 9.16
N PRO A 87 21.74 58.04 9.11
CA PRO A 87 21.47 56.61 9.30
C PRO A 87 22.33 56.03 10.46
N THR A 88 22.05 54.82 10.97
CA THR A 88 23.06 53.78 11.37
C THR A 88 22.45 52.65 12.23
N HIS A 89 23.02 51.46 12.06
CA HIS A 89 22.84 50.22 12.83
C HIS A 89 21.50 49.47 12.75
N ALA A 90 21.45 48.55 11.79
CA ALA A 90 20.61 47.36 11.87
C ALA A 90 21.18 46.39 12.93
N SER A 91 20.56 46.29 14.09
CA SER A 91 20.77 45.16 15.01
C SER A 91 19.64 45.03 16.03
N ALA A 92 19.22 43.77 16.26
CA ALA A 92 18.40 43.25 17.36
C ALA A 92 16.85 43.28 17.24
N ASP A 93 16.19 44.37 16.83
CA ASP A 93 14.71 44.44 17.02
C ASP A 93 13.87 43.67 15.98
N ASN A 94 14.39 43.43 14.78
CA ASN A 94 13.69 42.60 13.77
C ASN A 94 13.72 41.09 14.10
N MET A 95 14.53 40.65 15.06
CA MET A 95 14.66 39.23 15.42
C MET A 95 13.61 38.78 16.45
N ILE A 96 13.14 39.69 17.31
CA ILE A 96 12.16 39.38 18.37
C ILE A 96 10.74 39.26 17.80
N VAL A 97 10.39 40.08 16.81
CA VAL A 97 9.03 40.13 16.22
C VAL A 97 8.78 38.95 15.26
N GLY A 98 9.80 38.50 14.53
CA GLY A 98 9.74 37.26 13.75
C GLY A 98 9.54 36.02 14.64
N GLY A 99 10.11 36.02 15.85
CA GLY A 99 9.91 34.98 16.85
C GLY A 99 8.46 34.87 17.32
N ALA A 100 7.84 35.99 17.69
CA ALA A 100 6.46 36.02 18.19
C ALA A 100 5.42 35.60 17.13
N ALA A 101 5.57 36.05 15.88
CA ALA A 101 4.67 35.64 14.79
C ALA A 101 4.83 34.14 14.44
N THR A 102 6.06 33.62 14.50
CA THR A 102 6.34 32.19 14.29
C THR A 102 5.81 31.35 15.46
N GLN A 103 5.79 31.88 16.68
CA GLN A 103 5.31 31.21 17.88
C GLN A 103 3.78 31.15 17.93
N VAL A 104 3.07 32.22 17.53
CA VAL A 104 1.61 32.23 17.41
C VAL A 104 1.12 31.28 16.31
N VAL A 105 1.85 31.18 15.19
CA VAL A 105 1.53 30.20 14.12
C VAL A 105 1.82 28.77 14.57
N LYS A 106 2.86 28.54 15.37
CA LYS A 106 3.14 27.23 15.98
C LYS A 106 2.10 26.83 17.01
N GLU A 107 1.65 27.76 17.86
CA GLU A 107 0.63 27.50 18.89
C GLU A 107 -0.75 27.27 18.27
N ALA A 108 -1.11 27.99 17.19
CA ALA A 108 -2.35 27.77 16.46
C ALA A 108 -2.35 26.47 15.62
N ALA A 109 -1.18 25.97 15.21
CA ALA A 109 -1.05 24.72 14.46
C ALA A 109 -0.98 23.47 15.36
N PHE A 110 -0.74 23.62 16.68
CA PHE A 110 -0.55 22.51 17.62
C PHE A 110 -1.71 22.22 18.57
N GLN A 111 -2.75 23.07 18.63
CA GLN A 111 -3.92 22.76 19.44
C GLN A 111 -4.85 21.82 18.68
N ALA A 112 -4.65 20.52 18.87
CA ALA A 112 -5.71 19.55 18.65
C ALA A 112 -6.93 19.93 19.52
N PRO A 113 -8.16 19.83 19.01
CA PRO A 113 -9.34 20.10 19.81
C PRO A 113 -9.34 19.20 21.07
N PRO A 114 -9.81 19.70 22.22
CA PRO A 114 -9.88 18.91 23.44
C PRO A 114 -10.73 17.66 23.21
N ALA A 115 -10.29 16.51 23.74
CA ALA A 115 -10.92 15.21 23.53
C ALA A 115 -12.43 15.17 23.86
N SER A 116 -12.90 16.13 24.67
CA SER A 116 -14.30 16.29 25.07
C SER A 116 -15.21 16.91 23.99
N SER A 117 -14.68 17.42 22.88
CA SER A 117 -15.49 18.00 21.79
C SER A 117 -15.74 17.05 20.61
N LEU A 118 -15.18 15.85 20.65
CA LEU A 118 -15.46 14.79 19.68
C LEU A 118 -16.66 13.99 20.19
N GLY A 119 -17.84 14.25 19.64
CA GLY A 119 -19.01 13.39 19.83
C GLY A 119 -18.74 11.96 19.36
N PRO A 120 -19.67 11.02 19.59
CA PRO A 120 -19.48 9.58 19.34
C PRO A 120 -19.36 9.32 17.84
N LEU A 121 -18.16 9.47 17.30
CA LEU A 121 -17.76 9.11 15.95
C LEU A 121 -16.82 7.90 16.06
N ASP A 122 -17.32 6.84 16.67
CA ASP A 122 -16.60 5.59 16.97
C ASP A 122 -16.23 4.74 15.73
N ASN A 123 -16.46 5.26 14.51
CA ASN A 123 -16.29 4.51 13.25
C ASN A 123 -15.54 5.30 12.16
N VAL A 124 -14.85 6.39 12.50
CA VAL A 124 -14.17 7.22 11.51
C VAL A 124 -12.68 6.87 11.45
N ILE A 125 -12.23 6.38 10.31
CA ILE A 125 -10.80 6.31 9.97
C ILE A 125 -10.24 7.73 10.03
N TYR A 126 -9.31 7.95 10.95
CA TYR A 126 -8.77 9.27 11.23
C TYR A 126 -7.97 9.81 10.04
N PHE A 127 -8.56 10.78 9.34
CA PHE A 127 -7.87 11.66 8.40
C PHE A 127 -7.23 12.86 9.10
N GLY A 128 -6.61 12.64 10.26
CA GLY A 128 -5.96 13.73 11.00
C GLY A 128 -4.85 14.40 10.17
N SER A 129 -4.52 15.64 10.52
CA SER A 129 -3.43 16.50 9.97
C SER A 129 -2.02 15.88 9.97
N GLN A 130 -1.89 14.60 10.32
CA GLN A 130 -0.67 13.82 10.49
C GLN A 130 -0.17 13.20 9.18
N TRP A 131 -0.83 13.45 8.04
CA TRP A 131 -0.34 13.02 6.73
C TRP A 131 1.01 13.69 6.51
N SER A 132 2.09 12.93 6.77
CA SER A 132 3.34 13.24 6.09
C SER A 132 2.96 13.26 4.60
N TRP A 133 3.21 14.40 3.94
CA TRP A 133 3.04 14.55 2.49
C TRP A 133 3.60 13.33 1.74
N LEU A 134 4.66 12.72 2.29
CA LEU A 134 5.22 11.43 1.91
C LEU A 134 4.18 10.29 1.87
N ALA A 135 3.46 10.01 2.96
CA ALA A 135 2.47 8.93 3.01
C ALA A 135 1.33 9.12 2.01
N GLY A 136 0.83 10.36 1.87
CA GLY A 136 -0.20 10.69 0.88
C GLY A 136 0.31 10.52 -0.56
N THR A 137 1.51 11.04 -0.84
CA THR A 137 2.15 10.94 -2.16
C THR A 137 2.42 9.48 -2.53
N MET A 138 2.97 8.70 -1.61
CA MET A 138 3.21 7.27 -1.82
C MET A 138 1.91 6.50 -2.05
N ALA A 139 0.85 6.79 -1.30
CA ALA A 139 -0.45 6.16 -1.52
C ALA A 139 -1.00 6.45 -2.93
N ILE A 140 -0.93 7.69 -3.40
CA ILE A 140 -1.33 8.05 -4.77
C ILE A 140 -0.48 7.29 -5.80
N LEU A 141 0.84 7.26 -5.61
CA LEU A 141 1.74 6.53 -6.51
C LEU A 141 1.41 5.04 -6.56
N PHE A 142 1.13 4.39 -5.43
CA PHE A 142 0.73 2.97 -5.41
C PHE A 142 -0.57 2.73 -6.19
N VAL A 143 -1.57 3.61 -6.05
CA VAL A 143 -2.83 3.49 -6.81
C VAL A 143 -2.58 3.66 -8.32
N ILE A 144 -1.74 4.61 -8.73
CA ILE A 144 -1.37 4.81 -10.14
C ILE A 144 -0.57 3.62 -10.69
N MET A 145 0.30 3.04 -9.86
CA MET A 145 1.14 1.91 -10.26
C MET A 145 0.37 0.59 -10.41
N ALA A 146 -0.82 0.46 -9.82
CA ALA A 146 -1.64 -0.76 -9.93
C ALA A 146 -1.96 -1.17 -11.38
N PRO A 147 -2.58 -0.32 -12.23
CA PRO A 147 -2.84 -0.68 -13.62
C PRO A 147 -1.56 -0.90 -14.45
N LEU A 148 -0.48 -0.18 -14.14
CA LEU A 148 0.81 -0.34 -14.83
C LEU A 148 1.45 -1.69 -14.49
N SER A 149 1.45 -2.06 -13.21
CA SER A 149 1.96 -3.35 -12.72
C SER A 149 1.16 -4.50 -13.30
N PHE A 150 -0.16 -4.35 -13.38
CA PHE A 150 -1.03 -5.31 -14.05
C PHE A 150 -0.64 -5.49 -15.52
N GLN A 151 -0.58 -4.40 -16.28
CA GLN A 151 -0.31 -4.46 -17.71
C GLN A 151 1.09 -5.03 -18.00
N GLY A 152 2.09 -4.63 -17.22
CA GLY A 152 3.46 -5.11 -17.35
C GLY A 152 3.58 -6.62 -17.11
N GLU A 153 2.94 -7.13 -16.06
CA GLU A 153 2.93 -8.58 -15.78
C GLU A 153 2.01 -9.35 -16.76
N ALA A 154 0.82 -8.84 -17.07
CA ALA A 154 -0.14 -9.55 -17.94
C ALA A 154 0.29 -9.61 -19.40
N SER A 155 1.06 -8.64 -19.89
CA SER A 155 1.59 -8.61 -21.26
C SER A 155 2.90 -9.38 -21.40
N GLY A 156 3.61 -9.60 -20.29
CA GLY A 156 4.94 -10.19 -20.27
C GLY A 156 6.08 -9.20 -20.53
N SER A 157 5.78 -7.92 -20.77
CA SER A 157 6.80 -6.90 -21.04
C SER A 157 7.74 -6.66 -19.85
N SER A 158 7.25 -6.84 -18.63
CA SER A 158 8.00 -6.64 -17.39
C SER A 158 7.82 -7.79 -16.40
N ASN A 159 7.62 -9.02 -16.87
CA ASN A 159 7.55 -10.18 -15.98
C ASN A 159 8.82 -10.27 -15.15
N MET A 160 8.66 -10.35 -13.82
CA MET A 160 9.79 -10.61 -12.95
C MET A 160 10.39 -12.00 -13.24
N GLY A 161 11.71 -12.00 -13.43
CA GLY A 161 12.52 -13.12 -13.91
C GLY A 161 12.77 -14.21 -12.87
N TYR A 162 11.70 -14.84 -12.37
CA TYR A 162 11.81 -15.97 -11.45
C TYR A 162 10.74 -17.04 -11.72
N SER A 163 10.99 -18.26 -11.23
CA SER A 163 10.12 -19.41 -11.43
C SER A 163 9.89 -19.69 -12.92
N LYS A 164 8.64 -19.76 -13.38
CA LYS A 164 8.23 -20.03 -14.77
C LYS A 164 8.70 -18.98 -15.80
N PHE A 165 9.19 -17.83 -15.33
CA PHE A 165 9.52 -16.67 -16.15
C PHE A 165 10.99 -16.24 -16.00
N ALA A 166 11.83 -17.07 -15.36
CA ALA A 166 13.27 -16.83 -15.26
C ALA A 166 13.94 -16.88 -16.64
N ARG A 167 14.86 -15.94 -16.90
CA ARG A 167 15.66 -15.87 -18.14
C ARG A 167 17.01 -16.54 -17.93
N THR A 168 17.52 -17.22 -18.96
CA THR A 168 18.70 -18.09 -18.88
C THR A 168 20.04 -17.37 -18.95
N GLU A 169 20.06 -16.10 -19.37
CA GLU A 169 21.28 -15.33 -19.64
C GLU A 169 21.73 -14.43 -18.48
N GLU A 170 20.93 -14.34 -17.43
CA GLU A 170 21.14 -13.42 -16.32
C GLU A 170 21.95 -14.05 -15.17
N LYS A 171 22.55 -13.23 -14.32
CA LYS A 171 23.18 -13.72 -13.08
C LYS A 171 22.08 -14.24 -12.14
N THR A 172 22.19 -15.51 -11.76
CA THR A 172 21.20 -16.17 -10.92
C THR A 172 21.77 -16.76 -9.64
N VAL A 173 20.90 -16.97 -8.66
CA VAL A 173 21.17 -17.70 -7.41
C VAL A 173 20.08 -18.74 -7.17
N PRO A 174 20.32 -19.76 -6.30
CA PRO A 174 19.30 -20.74 -5.97
C PRO A 174 18.00 -20.07 -5.51
N SER A 175 16.85 -20.51 -6.05
CA SER A 175 15.57 -19.85 -5.75
C SER A 175 15.28 -19.79 -4.25
N GLN A 176 15.65 -20.81 -3.47
CA GLN A 176 15.44 -20.78 -2.02
C GLN A 176 16.20 -19.62 -1.37
N LEU A 177 17.46 -19.40 -1.76
CA LEU A 177 18.29 -18.32 -1.23
C LEU A 177 17.73 -16.94 -1.60
N GLY A 178 17.46 -16.73 -2.89
CA GLY A 178 16.93 -15.44 -3.36
C GLY A 178 15.55 -15.15 -2.77
N MET A 179 14.65 -16.13 -2.74
CA MET A 179 13.31 -15.97 -2.15
C MET A 179 13.35 -15.76 -0.63
N PHE A 180 14.36 -16.28 0.07
CA PHE A 180 14.50 -15.97 1.50
C PHE A 180 14.85 -14.49 1.69
N PHE A 181 15.83 -14.00 0.93
CA PHE A 181 16.31 -12.63 1.04
C PHE A 181 15.33 -11.59 0.51
N ILE A 182 14.39 -11.92 -0.38
CA ILE A 182 13.35 -10.93 -0.75
C ILE A 182 12.45 -10.58 0.43
N TYR A 183 12.20 -11.52 1.36
CA TYR A 183 11.28 -11.30 2.50
C TYR A 183 12.01 -10.90 3.77
N PHE A 184 13.23 -11.40 3.98
CA PHE A 184 13.93 -11.28 5.26
C PHE A 184 14.15 -9.84 5.73
N PRO A 185 14.64 -8.89 4.92
CA PRO A 185 14.83 -7.51 5.37
C PRO A 185 13.53 -6.84 5.82
N ALA A 186 12.43 -7.05 5.09
CA ALA A 186 11.12 -6.49 5.42
C ALA A 186 10.59 -7.00 6.76
N SER A 187 10.91 -8.24 7.13
CA SER A 187 10.52 -8.82 8.43
C SER A 187 11.08 -8.05 9.64
N LEU A 188 12.22 -7.37 9.46
CA LEU A 188 12.93 -6.66 10.52
C LEU A 188 12.60 -5.17 10.60
N MET A 189 12.08 -4.57 9.53
CA MET A 189 11.97 -3.10 9.42
C MET A 189 11.12 -2.45 10.52
N TRP A 190 10.02 -3.09 10.93
CA TRP A 190 9.19 -2.54 12.00
C TRP A 190 9.94 -2.49 13.33
N THR A 191 10.59 -3.59 13.69
CA THR A 191 11.42 -3.68 14.91
C THR A 191 12.57 -2.67 14.87
N LEU A 192 13.25 -2.53 13.73
CA LEU A 192 14.34 -1.56 13.57
C LEU A 192 13.85 -0.13 13.81
N ILE A 193 12.73 0.27 13.21
CA ILE A 193 12.17 1.62 13.43
C ILE A 193 11.72 1.81 14.89
N THR A 194 11.15 0.78 15.51
CA THR A 194 10.76 0.82 16.93
C THR A 194 11.98 1.08 17.83
N LEU A 195 13.13 0.47 17.53
CA LEU A 195 14.36 0.65 18.30
C LEU A 195 15.03 2.02 18.07
N LEU A 196 14.84 2.60 16.87
CA LEU A 196 15.44 3.89 16.50
C LEU A 196 14.62 5.11 16.94
N VAL A 197 13.33 4.92 17.24
CA VAL A 197 12.42 6.01 17.62
C VAL A 197 12.10 5.90 19.11
N PRO A 198 12.53 6.86 19.95
CA PRO A 198 12.20 6.84 21.37
C PRO A 198 10.70 7.04 21.57
N GLY A 199 10.11 6.24 22.46
CA GLY A 199 8.68 6.29 22.75
C GLY A 199 8.18 5.01 23.40
N THR A 200 6.95 5.03 23.90
CA THR A 200 6.27 3.82 24.40
C THR A 200 5.28 3.34 23.35
N PRO A 201 5.50 2.16 22.75
CA PRO A 201 4.56 1.61 21.78
C PRO A 201 3.15 1.47 22.34
N SER A 202 2.14 1.91 21.59
CA SER A 202 0.74 1.61 21.89
C SER A 202 0.43 0.14 21.58
N LEU A 203 -0.72 -0.37 22.05
CA LEU A 203 -1.19 -1.70 21.68
C LEU A 203 -1.36 -1.84 20.16
N TRP A 204 -1.99 -0.83 19.53
CA TRP A 204 -2.17 -0.78 18.08
C TRP A 204 -0.84 -0.86 17.33
N TYR A 205 0.16 -0.06 17.73
CA TYR A 205 1.47 -0.06 17.08
C TYR A 205 2.14 -1.43 17.16
N ARG A 206 2.11 -2.06 18.34
CA ARG A 206 2.65 -3.42 18.52
C ARG A 206 1.90 -4.45 17.68
N LEU A 207 0.57 -4.35 17.62
CA LEU A 207 -0.27 -5.24 16.83
C LEU A 207 0.06 -5.13 15.34
N CYS A 208 0.04 -3.93 14.77
CA CYS A 208 0.39 -3.69 13.37
C CYS A 208 1.79 -4.22 13.04
N GLY A 209 2.76 -3.97 13.92
CA GLY A 209 4.11 -4.52 13.79
C GLY A 209 4.15 -6.04 13.82
N ALA A 210 3.46 -6.67 14.77
CA ALA A 210 3.39 -8.12 14.88
C ALA A 210 2.74 -8.75 13.64
N LEU A 211 1.68 -8.14 13.10
CA LEU A 211 1.01 -8.62 11.89
C LEU A 211 1.94 -8.55 10.67
N ILE A 212 2.55 -7.39 10.40
CA ILE A 212 3.38 -7.21 9.19
C ILE A 212 4.71 -7.95 9.27
N SER A 213 5.39 -7.92 10.42
CA SER A 213 6.60 -8.71 10.64
C SER A 213 6.28 -10.20 10.65
N GLY A 214 5.20 -10.60 11.33
CA GLY A 214 4.74 -11.99 11.37
C GLY A 214 4.43 -12.55 9.99
N HIS A 215 3.80 -11.76 9.11
CA HIS A 215 3.60 -12.13 7.71
C HIS A 215 4.93 -12.43 7.00
N HIS A 216 5.89 -11.50 7.04
CA HIS A 216 7.17 -11.69 6.35
C HIS A 216 8.01 -12.82 6.97
N ILE A 217 7.99 -12.97 8.30
CA ILE A 217 8.62 -14.11 9.00
C ILE A 217 8.01 -15.42 8.51
N LYS A 218 6.67 -15.49 8.46
CA LYS A 218 5.96 -16.66 7.94
C LYS A 218 6.35 -16.96 6.49
N ARG A 219 6.52 -15.96 5.62
CA ARG A 219 7.03 -16.14 4.25
C ARG A 219 8.46 -16.69 4.25
N CYS A 220 9.36 -16.19 5.11
CA CYS A 220 10.70 -16.76 5.27
C CYS A 220 10.66 -18.23 5.72
N LEU A 221 9.80 -18.57 6.70
CA LEU A 221 9.64 -19.94 7.18
C LEU A 221 9.09 -20.87 6.09
N GLU A 222 8.15 -20.40 5.27
CA GLU A 222 7.67 -21.18 4.13
C GLU A 222 8.77 -21.44 3.09
N VAL A 223 9.64 -20.47 2.82
CA VAL A 223 10.80 -20.65 1.94
C VAL A 223 11.75 -21.73 2.49
N LEU A 224 11.98 -21.74 3.80
CA LEU A 224 12.90 -22.68 4.43
C LEU A 224 12.31 -24.09 4.59
N PHE A 225 11.02 -24.20 4.93
CA PHE A 225 10.44 -25.44 5.43
C PHE A 225 9.26 -25.99 4.62
N VAL A 226 8.63 -25.18 3.75
CA VAL A 226 7.44 -25.59 3.00
C VAL A 226 7.75 -25.72 1.51
N HIS A 227 8.35 -24.72 0.88
CA HIS A 227 8.52 -24.67 -0.56
C HIS A 227 9.57 -25.67 -1.07
N ARG A 228 9.25 -26.35 -2.18
CA ARG A 228 10.18 -27.21 -2.93
C ARG A 228 10.62 -26.50 -4.22
N TYR A 229 11.78 -25.87 -4.16
CA TYR A 229 12.36 -25.17 -5.30
C TYR A 229 13.18 -26.12 -6.18
N SER A 230 13.07 -25.95 -7.50
CA SER A 230 13.88 -26.64 -8.50
C SER A 230 14.59 -25.68 -9.46
N GLY A 231 14.39 -24.37 -9.29
CA GLY A 231 14.85 -23.34 -10.22
C GLY A 231 15.85 -22.37 -9.60
N GLN A 232 16.17 -21.36 -10.41
CA GLN A 232 17.02 -20.24 -10.04
C GLN A 232 16.22 -18.93 -10.09
N ILE A 233 16.73 -17.89 -9.45
CA ILE A 233 16.17 -16.54 -9.49
C ILE A 233 17.26 -15.55 -9.89
N GLU A 234 16.90 -14.60 -10.76
CA GLU A 234 17.77 -13.51 -11.18
C GLU A 234 18.07 -12.57 -9.99
N VAL A 235 19.35 -12.23 -9.81
CA VAL A 235 19.81 -11.42 -8.68
C VAL A 235 19.22 -10.01 -8.71
N GLY A 236 19.18 -9.37 -9.89
CA GLY A 236 18.66 -8.00 -10.05
C GLY A 236 17.21 -7.85 -9.57
N PRO A 237 16.26 -8.63 -10.13
CA PRO A 237 14.88 -8.67 -9.64
C PRO A 237 14.75 -9.04 -8.16
N ALA A 238 15.54 -9.99 -7.64
CA ALA A 238 15.50 -10.35 -6.23
C ALA A 238 15.87 -9.18 -5.31
N VAL A 239 16.95 -8.45 -5.63
CA VAL A 239 17.37 -7.25 -4.89
C VAL A 239 16.31 -6.16 -5.00
N ALA A 240 15.76 -5.92 -6.19
CA ALA A 240 14.72 -4.91 -6.39
C ALA A 240 13.47 -5.21 -5.54
N ILE A 241 12.99 -6.46 -5.55
CA ILE A 241 11.84 -6.90 -4.72
C ILE A 241 12.16 -6.74 -3.24
N SER A 242 13.34 -7.17 -2.81
CA SER A 242 13.80 -7.03 -1.42
C SER A 242 13.75 -5.57 -0.96
N CYS A 243 14.30 -4.66 -1.76
CA CYS A 243 14.28 -3.23 -1.46
C CYS A 243 12.85 -2.68 -1.40
N VAL A 244 11.99 -3.10 -2.32
CA VAL A 244 10.58 -2.68 -2.36
C VAL A 244 9.82 -3.15 -1.13
N TYR A 245 9.96 -4.41 -0.71
CA TYR A 245 9.30 -4.93 0.49
C TYR A 245 9.86 -4.29 1.77
N ALA A 246 11.17 -4.14 1.87
CA ALA A 246 11.79 -3.46 3.01
C ALA A 246 11.33 -2.00 3.12
N THR A 247 11.33 -1.28 2.00
CA THR A 247 10.89 0.13 1.97
C THR A 247 9.41 0.27 2.33
N GLN A 248 8.55 -0.64 1.86
CA GLN A 248 7.13 -0.63 2.23
C GLN A 248 6.92 -0.91 3.72
N ALA A 249 7.59 -1.92 4.27
CA ALA A 249 7.52 -2.22 5.71
C ALA A 249 8.06 -1.05 6.55
N ALA A 250 9.15 -0.43 6.10
CA ALA A 250 9.72 0.75 6.73
C ALA A 250 8.78 1.96 6.65
N LEU A 251 8.12 2.20 5.51
CA LEU A 251 7.17 3.29 5.33
C LEU A 251 5.94 3.14 6.25
N LEU A 252 5.39 1.92 6.37
CA LEU A 252 4.30 1.63 7.30
C LEU A 252 4.74 1.90 8.75
N ALA A 253 5.87 1.35 9.19
CA ALA A 253 6.38 1.60 10.53
C ALA A 253 6.70 3.09 10.77
N TYR A 254 7.21 3.79 9.76
CA TYR A 254 7.50 5.23 9.81
C TYR A 254 6.24 6.06 9.99
N VAL A 255 5.15 5.73 9.30
CA VAL A 255 3.87 6.43 9.47
C VAL A 255 3.28 6.14 10.85
N ALA A 256 3.34 4.89 11.31
CA ALA A 256 2.86 4.49 12.62
C ALA A 256 3.67 5.12 13.78
N ARG A 257 4.95 5.49 13.54
CA ARG A 257 5.86 6.04 14.57
C ARG A 257 5.34 7.34 15.19
N SER A 258 4.45 8.07 14.51
CA SER A 258 3.85 9.30 15.04
C SER A 258 3.15 9.05 16.37
N THR A 259 2.63 7.83 16.58
CA THR A 259 2.01 7.40 17.84
C THR A 259 3.01 7.13 18.98
N LEU A 260 4.31 7.07 18.68
CA LEU A 260 5.37 6.86 19.67
C LEU A 260 5.90 8.18 20.27
N LEU A 261 5.76 9.28 19.53
CA LEU A 261 6.35 10.56 19.89
C LEU A 261 5.57 11.25 21.02
N PRO A 262 6.23 12.07 21.87
CA PRO A 262 5.55 12.89 22.86
C PRO A 262 4.48 13.80 22.20
N GLY A 263 3.24 13.75 22.70
CA GLY A 263 2.11 14.46 22.10
C GLY A 263 1.52 13.81 20.84
N GLY A 264 2.04 12.65 20.44
CA GLY A 264 1.43 11.82 19.40
C GLY A 264 0.04 11.36 19.82
N VAL A 265 -0.93 11.49 18.92
CA VAL A 265 -2.29 10.98 19.15
C VAL A 265 -2.25 9.46 18.94
N PRO A 266 -2.47 8.65 19.99
CA PRO A 266 -2.57 7.21 19.80
C PRO A 266 -3.73 6.94 18.85
N MET A 267 -3.46 6.20 17.78
CA MET A 267 -4.55 5.71 16.95
C MET A 267 -5.37 4.76 17.81
N GLN A 268 -6.62 5.15 18.10
CA GLN A 268 -7.52 4.29 18.86
C GLN A 268 -7.92 3.13 17.95
N PHE A 269 -7.43 1.95 18.30
CA PHE A 269 -7.86 0.70 17.71
C PHE A 269 -8.50 -0.13 18.80
N ASP A 270 -9.77 -0.44 18.61
CA ASP A 270 -10.46 -1.42 19.41
C ASP A 270 -10.66 -2.69 18.56
N PRO A 271 -10.01 -3.81 18.93
CA PRO A 271 -10.15 -5.08 18.21
C PRO A 271 -11.57 -5.62 18.22
N PHE A 272 -12.43 -5.16 19.14
CA PHE A 272 -13.81 -5.63 19.29
C PHE A 272 -14.82 -4.80 18.51
N THR A 273 -14.40 -3.71 17.87
CA THR A 273 -15.23 -3.02 16.89
C THR A 273 -15.50 -3.92 15.68
N PRO A 274 -16.61 -3.72 14.95
CA PRO A 274 -16.86 -4.44 13.70
C PRO A 274 -15.69 -4.34 12.70
N ALA A 275 -15.05 -3.17 12.60
CA ALA A 275 -13.87 -2.97 11.74
C ALA A 275 -12.65 -3.76 12.22
N GLY A 276 -12.36 -3.72 13.54
CA GLY A 276 -11.26 -4.48 14.14
C GLY A 276 -11.43 -5.99 14.00
N LEU A 277 -12.61 -6.53 14.32
CA LEU A 277 -12.93 -7.95 14.16
C LEU A 277 -12.85 -8.39 12.71
N THR A 278 -13.40 -7.59 11.78
CA THR A 278 -13.35 -7.89 10.35
C THR A 278 -11.91 -7.90 9.84
N GLY A 279 -11.12 -6.87 10.17
CA GLY A 279 -9.74 -6.76 9.75
C GLY A 279 -8.86 -7.91 10.26
N LEU A 280 -8.96 -8.23 11.55
CA LEU A 280 -8.21 -9.34 12.16
C LEU A 280 -8.64 -10.70 11.60
N THR A 281 -9.94 -10.91 11.37
CA THR A 281 -10.45 -12.15 10.78
C THR A 281 -9.97 -12.30 9.33
N MET A 282 -10.06 -11.25 8.52
CA MET A 282 -9.53 -11.25 7.15
C MET A 282 -8.02 -11.52 7.13
N PHE A 283 -7.27 -10.88 8.03
CA PHE A 283 -5.83 -11.12 8.16
C PHE A 283 -5.53 -12.60 8.48
N ALA A 284 -6.21 -13.17 9.47
CA ALA A 284 -6.03 -14.56 9.87
C ALA A 284 -6.42 -15.55 8.76
N VAL A 285 -7.59 -15.37 8.16
CA VAL A 285 -8.07 -16.20 7.04
C VAL A 285 -7.11 -16.12 5.86
N GLY A 286 -6.63 -14.92 5.52
CA GLY A 286 -5.67 -14.74 4.44
C GLY A 286 -4.30 -15.37 4.74
N MET A 287 -3.78 -15.25 5.97
CA MET A 287 -2.54 -15.92 6.37
C MET A 287 -2.64 -17.45 6.26
N LEU A 288 -3.72 -18.04 6.79
CA LEU A 288 -3.95 -19.48 6.80
C LEU A 288 -4.26 -20.01 5.40
N GLY A 289 -5.12 -19.33 4.65
CA GLY A 289 -5.45 -19.69 3.28
C GLY A 289 -4.23 -19.62 2.35
N ASN A 290 -3.39 -18.60 2.48
CA ASN A 290 -2.14 -18.48 1.74
C ASN A 290 -1.19 -19.66 2.05
N LEU A 291 -0.98 -19.96 3.34
CA LEU A 291 -0.16 -21.11 3.78
C LEU A 291 -0.69 -22.45 3.28
N TYR A 292 -2.00 -22.69 3.42
CA TYR A 292 -2.63 -23.92 2.99
C TYR A 292 -2.41 -24.18 1.50
N HIS A 293 -2.59 -23.17 0.66
CA HIS A 293 -2.39 -23.32 -0.78
C HIS A 293 -0.90 -23.43 -1.17
N HIS A 294 0.02 -22.82 -0.42
CA HIS A 294 1.46 -23.10 -0.59
C HIS A 294 1.84 -24.54 -0.23
N TRP A 295 1.20 -25.11 0.79
CA TRP A 295 1.40 -26.49 1.18
C TRP A 295 0.89 -27.46 0.08
N LEU A 296 -0.27 -27.18 -0.52
CA LEU A 296 -0.74 -27.94 -1.69
C LEU A 296 0.23 -27.83 -2.88
N LEU A 297 0.78 -26.64 -3.15
CA LEU A 297 1.78 -26.46 -4.22
C LEU A 297 3.08 -27.24 -3.97
N ARG A 298 3.50 -27.39 -2.71
CA ARG A 298 4.64 -28.24 -2.35
C ARG A 298 4.41 -29.68 -2.79
N ASP A 299 3.22 -30.21 -2.53
CA ASP A 299 2.90 -31.63 -2.74
C ASP A 299 2.79 -32.02 -4.21
N LEU A 300 2.70 -31.03 -5.12
CA LEU A 300 2.80 -31.26 -6.56
C LEU A 300 4.19 -31.76 -6.99
N ARG A 301 5.23 -31.46 -6.21
CA ARG A 301 6.61 -31.83 -6.51
C ARG A 301 7.09 -32.88 -5.54
N LYS A 302 7.45 -34.06 -6.05
CA LYS A 302 8.27 -35.02 -5.28
C LYS A 302 9.73 -34.54 -5.24
N PRO A 303 10.55 -34.98 -4.28
CA PRO A 303 11.98 -34.67 -4.31
C PRO A 303 12.60 -35.09 -5.65
N GLY A 304 13.30 -34.16 -6.32
CA GLY A 304 13.88 -34.37 -7.65
C GLY A 304 12.95 -34.09 -8.84
N ASP A 305 11.67 -33.80 -8.60
CA ASP A 305 10.71 -33.49 -9.67
C ASP A 305 10.90 -32.05 -10.20
N THR A 306 11.08 -31.92 -11.51
CA THR A 306 11.25 -30.64 -12.21
C THR A 306 10.05 -30.30 -13.10
N GLU A 307 9.11 -31.24 -13.28
CA GLU A 307 7.97 -31.06 -14.17
C GLU A 307 6.92 -30.13 -13.56
N TYR A 308 6.25 -29.36 -14.42
CA TYR A 308 5.13 -28.52 -14.01
C TYR A 308 3.82 -29.26 -14.14
N LYS A 309 3.04 -29.28 -13.05
CA LYS A 309 1.72 -29.90 -12.98
C LYS A 309 0.65 -28.84 -12.74
N VAL A 310 -0.57 -29.16 -13.15
CA VAL A 310 -1.75 -28.36 -12.80
C VAL A 310 -2.07 -28.61 -11.32
N PRO A 311 -2.10 -27.56 -10.47
CA PRO A 311 -2.40 -27.69 -9.06
C PRO A 311 -3.84 -28.17 -8.83
N THR A 312 -4.06 -28.98 -7.80
CA THR A 312 -5.38 -29.48 -7.39
C THR A 312 -5.55 -29.37 -5.88
N GLY A 313 -6.79 -29.51 -5.39
CA GLY A 313 -7.13 -29.34 -3.98
C GLY A 313 -7.39 -27.88 -3.59
N GLY A 314 -8.06 -27.68 -2.44
CA GLY A 314 -8.46 -26.35 -1.99
C GLY A 314 -9.23 -25.58 -3.07
N LEU A 315 -8.88 -24.31 -3.26
CA LEU A 315 -9.47 -23.43 -4.27
C LEU A 315 -8.83 -23.55 -5.66
N PHE A 316 -7.84 -24.44 -5.87
CA PHE A 316 -7.24 -24.64 -7.19
C PHE A 316 -8.20 -25.20 -8.23
N GLY A 317 -9.33 -25.78 -7.82
CA GLY A 317 -10.40 -26.17 -8.74
C GLY A 317 -11.18 -24.97 -9.32
N LEU A 318 -11.20 -23.83 -8.62
CA LEU A 318 -11.94 -22.64 -9.04
C LEU A 318 -11.02 -21.59 -9.70
N VAL A 319 -9.84 -21.39 -9.12
CA VAL A 319 -8.90 -20.35 -9.55
C VAL A 319 -7.47 -20.89 -9.65
N CYS A 320 -6.67 -20.29 -10.54
CA CYS A 320 -5.30 -20.67 -10.78
C CYS A 320 -4.38 -20.31 -9.61
N MET A 321 -4.59 -19.14 -9.01
CA MET A 321 -3.71 -18.56 -7.97
C MET A 321 -4.45 -18.26 -6.66
N PRO A 322 -5.02 -19.26 -5.97
CA PRO A 322 -5.74 -19.04 -4.71
C PRO A 322 -4.83 -18.52 -3.58
N HIS A 323 -3.54 -18.88 -3.59
CA HIS A 323 -2.57 -18.33 -2.64
C HIS A 323 -2.38 -16.81 -2.82
N TYR A 324 -2.48 -16.27 -4.04
CA TYR A 324 -2.49 -14.83 -4.29
C TYR A 324 -3.80 -14.18 -3.82
N PHE A 325 -4.94 -14.86 -3.97
CA PHE A 325 -6.21 -14.36 -3.45
C PHE A 325 -6.15 -14.16 -1.93
N PHE A 326 -5.70 -15.17 -1.19
CA PHE A 326 -5.59 -15.06 0.27
C PHE A 326 -4.51 -14.08 0.73
N GLU A 327 -3.45 -13.90 -0.06
CA GLU A 327 -2.48 -12.81 0.16
C GLU A 327 -3.21 -11.46 0.13
N LEU A 328 -4.03 -11.19 -0.89
CA LEU A 328 -4.80 -9.95 -1.00
C LEU A 328 -5.79 -9.78 0.16
N VAL A 329 -6.54 -10.83 0.51
CA VAL A 329 -7.48 -10.81 1.65
C VAL A 329 -6.76 -10.41 2.94
N MET A 330 -5.55 -10.93 3.16
CA MET A 330 -4.72 -10.58 4.32
C MET A 330 -4.29 -9.12 4.30
N TRP A 331 -3.84 -8.58 3.16
CA TRP A 331 -3.45 -7.17 3.03
C TRP A 331 -4.60 -6.19 3.18
N TYR A 332 -5.79 -6.50 2.66
CA TYR A 332 -7.00 -5.70 2.90
C TYR A 332 -7.45 -5.76 4.37
N GLY A 333 -7.34 -6.94 5.01
CA GLY A 333 -7.55 -7.09 6.46
C GLY A 333 -6.55 -6.28 7.30
N PHE A 334 -5.28 -6.27 6.90
CA PHE A 334 -4.26 -5.44 7.53
C PHE A 334 -4.56 -3.95 7.39
N ALA A 335 -5.00 -3.51 6.20
CA ALA A 335 -5.40 -2.11 5.98
C ALA A 335 -6.54 -1.70 6.91
N LEU A 336 -7.52 -2.58 7.13
CA LEU A 336 -8.57 -2.39 8.13
C LEU A 336 -7.99 -2.25 9.53
N VAL A 337 -7.12 -3.13 10.00
CA VAL A 337 -6.52 -3.01 11.35
C VAL A 337 -5.67 -1.74 11.50
N TYR A 338 -5.00 -1.33 10.43
CA TYR A 338 -4.09 -0.21 10.44
C TYR A 338 -4.81 1.15 10.40
N HIS A 339 -6.09 1.23 10.03
CA HIS A 339 -6.89 2.47 9.99
C HIS A 339 -6.20 3.64 9.24
N HIS A 340 -5.54 3.37 8.12
CA HIS A 340 -4.92 4.40 7.27
C HIS A 340 -5.00 3.99 5.80
N PHE A 341 -5.08 4.98 4.89
CA PHE A 341 -5.22 4.70 3.45
C PHE A 341 -3.95 4.09 2.82
N LEU A 342 -2.77 4.35 3.38
CA LEU A 342 -1.49 3.84 2.85
C LEU A 342 -1.45 2.30 2.64
N PRO A 343 -1.69 1.44 3.64
CA PRO A 343 -1.73 -0.01 3.43
C PRO A 343 -2.82 -0.44 2.44
N PHE A 344 -3.90 0.33 2.32
CA PHE A 344 -4.94 0.10 1.33
C PHE A 344 -4.44 0.35 -0.11
N ALA A 345 -3.74 1.47 -0.32
CA ALA A 345 -3.12 1.79 -1.59
C ALA A 345 -2.04 0.76 -1.98
N ILE A 346 -1.27 0.27 -1.00
CA ILE A 346 -0.35 -0.85 -1.19
C ILE A 346 -1.11 -2.11 -1.65
N ALA A 347 -2.21 -2.48 -0.99
CA ALA A 347 -3.03 -3.62 -1.37
C ALA A 347 -3.64 -3.48 -2.79
N ILE A 348 -4.01 -2.27 -3.22
CA ILE A 348 -4.44 -1.99 -4.60
C ILE A 348 -3.30 -2.25 -5.59
N ASN A 349 -2.09 -1.73 -5.32
CA ASN A 349 -0.93 -1.98 -6.18
C ASN A 349 -0.60 -3.47 -6.28
N MET A 350 -0.62 -4.17 -5.14
CA MET A 350 -0.44 -5.62 -5.06
C MET A 350 -1.50 -6.37 -5.86
N THR A 351 -2.76 -5.92 -5.82
CA THR A 351 -3.84 -6.49 -6.63
C THR A 351 -3.52 -6.40 -8.12
N GLY A 352 -3.05 -5.25 -8.59
CA GLY A 352 -2.61 -5.08 -9.98
C GLY A 352 -1.51 -6.06 -10.36
N TYR A 353 -0.43 -6.10 -9.57
CA TYR A 353 0.70 -7.02 -9.79
C TYR A 353 0.26 -8.50 -9.80
N LEU A 354 -0.44 -8.96 -8.77
CA LEU A 354 -0.83 -10.37 -8.61
C LEU A 354 -1.89 -10.81 -9.63
N ALA A 355 -2.83 -9.95 -9.99
CA ALA A 355 -3.79 -10.21 -11.06
C ALA A 355 -3.10 -10.36 -12.42
N GLY A 356 -2.14 -9.47 -12.71
CA GLY A 356 -1.36 -9.54 -13.94
C GLY A 356 -0.54 -10.82 -13.99
N ARG A 357 0.06 -11.20 -12.85
CA ARG A 357 0.84 -12.43 -12.73
C ARG A 357 -0.01 -13.69 -12.86
N ALA A 358 -1.20 -13.69 -12.28
CA ALA A 358 -2.15 -14.79 -12.41
C ALA A 358 -2.57 -14.97 -13.88
N THR A 359 -2.86 -13.88 -14.59
CA THR A 359 -3.16 -13.91 -16.03
C THR A 359 -2.02 -14.51 -16.84
N ALA A 360 -0.78 -14.05 -16.61
CA ALA A 360 0.38 -14.59 -17.29
C ALA A 360 0.56 -16.09 -17.02
N THR A 361 0.25 -16.52 -15.78
CA THR A 361 0.40 -17.91 -15.40
C THR A 361 -0.67 -18.83 -16.00
N VAL A 362 -1.93 -18.38 -16.11
CA VAL A 362 -2.98 -19.12 -16.83
C VAL A 362 -2.57 -19.33 -18.28
N ARG A 363 -2.14 -18.27 -18.98
CA ARG A 363 -1.66 -18.38 -20.37
C ARG A 363 -0.45 -19.29 -20.49
N TRP A 364 0.45 -19.27 -19.51
CA TRP A 364 1.61 -20.16 -19.49
C TRP A 364 1.17 -21.63 -19.41
N TYR A 365 0.16 -21.96 -18.59
CA TYR A 365 -0.40 -23.32 -18.51
C TYR A 365 -1.04 -23.76 -19.83
N GLU A 366 -1.83 -22.88 -20.45
CA GLU A 366 -2.47 -23.11 -21.76
C GLU A 366 -1.42 -23.36 -22.85
N ASN A 367 -0.39 -22.51 -22.93
CA ASN A 367 0.69 -22.63 -23.91
C ASN A 367 1.55 -23.88 -23.72
N LYS A 368 1.63 -24.42 -22.50
CA LYS A 368 2.30 -25.69 -22.21
C LYS A 368 1.47 -26.91 -22.62
N GLY A 369 0.23 -26.73 -23.06
CA GLY A 369 -0.68 -27.82 -23.42
C GLY A 369 -1.15 -28.65 -22.23
N LEU A 370 -1.06 -28.10 -21.01
CA LEU A 370 -1.53 -28.78 -19.80
C LEU A 370 -3.06 -28.70 -19.71
N LYS A 371 -3.71 -29.83 -19.39
CA LYS A 371 -5.17 -29.90 -19.25
C LYS A 371 -5.61 -29.14 -17.99
N THR A 372 -6.02 -27.88 -18.17
CA THR A 372 -6.57 -27.02 -17.11
C THR A 372 -8.08 -27.25 -16.92
N PRO A 373 -8.65 -26.90 -15.76
CA PRO A 373 -10.10 -26.88 -15.56
C PRO A 373 -10.80 -25.99 -16.60
N GLU A 374 -12.00 -26.37 -17.01
CA GLU A 374 -12.81 -25.53 -17.89
C GLU A 374 -13.26 -24.27 -17.16
N GLY A 375 -13.15 -23.10 -17.82
CA GLY A 375 -13.52 -21.82 -17.21
C GLY A 375 -12.63 -21.36 -16.05
N TRP A 376 -11.42 -21.92 -15.92
CA TRP A 376 -10.50 -21.64 -14.80
C TRP A 376 -10.20 -20.15 -14.67
N LYS A 377 -10.52 -19.59 -13.50
CA LYS A 377 -10.30 -18.18 -13.20
C LYS A 377 -8.85 -17.96 -12.74
N CYS A 378 -8.39 -16.72 -12.79
CA CYS A 378 -7.05 -16.30 -12.38
C CYS A 378 -6.90 -16.30 -10.86
N ILE A 379 -7.73 -15.55 -10.12
CA ILE A 379 -7.50 -15.27 -8.68
C ILE A 379 -8.78 -15.21 -7.84
N VAL A 380 -9.86 -14.53 -8.28
CA VAL A 380 -11.12 -14.41 -7.54
C VAL A 380 -12.11 -15.48 -8.04
N PRO A 381 -12.57 -16.39 -7.16
CA PRO A 381 -13.51 -17.44 -7.54
C PRO A 381 -14.74 -16.88 -8.24
N PHE A 382 -15.14 -17.54 -9.34
CA PHE A 382 -16.30 -17.21 -10.18
C PHE A 382 -16.28 -15.86 -10.91
N VAL A 383 -15.35 -14.96 -10.57
CA VAL A 383 -15.27 -13.62 -11.16
C VAL A 383 -14.12 -13.54 -12.15
N TYR A 384 -12.89 -13.58 -11.65
CA TYR A 384 -11.69 -13.20 -12.41
C TYR A 384 -10.55 -14.14 -12.12
#